data_AF-A0A067QZ56-F1
#
_entry.id   AF-A0A067QZ56-F1
#
_cell.length_a   1.000
_cell.length_b   1.000
_cell.length_c   1.000
_cell.angle_alpha   90.00
_cell.angle_beta   90.00
_cell.angle_gamma   90.00
#
_symmetry.space_group_name_H-M   'P 1'
#
loop_
_entity.id
_entity.type
_entity.pdbx_description
1 polymer ?
#
loop_
_entity_poly.entity_id
_entity_poly.type
_entity_poly.pdbx_seq_one_letter_code
_entity_poly.pdbx_strand_id
1 'polypeptide(L)'
;MHNISTTKLQNGKLCLELDDCNTPDKDIDWMRAIFCMGEIFFMNIRAADRKIRFCLRHVGLRYKTLNYKYKISITKANGSGSISAYSTSKYFLCDVDNIFRENKCAVFGKKYYKWYIRKDGNLQYEVHISRIAKM
;
A
#
# COMPACT_ATOMS: atom_id res chain seq x y z
N MET A 1 -27.63 -16.88 -13.87
CA MET A 1 -26.77 -16.90 -12.66
C MET A 1 -25.33 -17.08 -13.11
N HIS A 2 -24.52 -16.02 -13.13
CA HIS A 2 -23.09 -16.12 -13.45
C HIS A 2 -22.33 -16.58 -12.21
N ASN A 3 -21.78 -17.79 -12.25
CA ASN A 3 -20.83 -18.30 -11.27
C ASN A 3 -19.54 -17.48 -11.34
N ILE A 4 -19.48 -16.39 -10.57
CA ILE A 4 -18.23 -15.68 -10.32
C ILE A 4 -17.37 -16.61 -9.48
N SER A 5 -16.33 -17.17 -10.11
CA SER A 5 -15.30 -17.97 -9.44
C SER A 5 -14.85 -17.29 -8.14
N THR A 6 -15.05 -17.98 -7.01
CA THR A 6 -14.75 -17.52 -5.65
C THR A 6 -13.28 -17.09 -5.47
N THR A 7 -12.38 -17.58 -6.32
CA THR A 7 -10.96 -17.20 -6.36
C THR A 7 -10.72 -15.75 -6.79
N LYS A 8 -11.60 -15.16 -7.62
CA LYS A 8 -11.49 -13.73 -8.02
C LYS A 8 -11.87 -12.77 -6.89
N LEU A 9 -12.61 -13.21 -5.87
CA LEU A 9 -13.01 -12.39 -4.72
C LEU A 9 -12.02 -12.42 -3.56
N GLN A 10 -10.98 -13.26 -3.61
CA GLN A 10 -10.00 -13.42 -2.52
C GLN A 10 -8.84 -12.43 -2.58
N ASN A 11 -8.64 -11.79 -3.73
CA ASN A 11 -7.51 -10.90 -3.99
C ASN A 11 -7.97 -9.64 -4.71
N GLY A 12 -7.41 -8.48 -4.34
CA GLY A 12 -7.57 -7.21 -5.03
C GLY A 12 -6.23 -6.72 -5.54
N LYS A 13 -6.13 -6.33 -6.81
CA LYS A 13 -4.91 -5.80 -7.42
C LYS A 13 -5.20 -4.43 -8.03
N LEU A 14 -4.47 -3.41 -7.63
CA LEU A 14 -4.62 -2.04 -8.13
C LEU A 14 -3.28 -1.44 -8.50
N CYS A 15 -3.21 -0.80 -9.68
CA CYS A 15 -2.09 0.05 -10.07
C CYS A 15 -2.46 1.51 -9.78
N LEU A 16 -1.63 2.19 -9.00
CA LEU A 16 -1.86 3.52 -8.49
C LEU A 16 -0.62 4.39 -8.72
N GLU A 17 -0.81 5.70 -8.59
CA GLU A 17 0.24 6.69 -8.78
C GLU A 17 0.21 7.69 -7.63
N LEU A 18 1.41 8.12 -7.23
CA LEU A 18 1.63 9.24 -6.32
C LEU A 18 2.27 10.38 -7.09
N ASP A 19 1.66 11.54 -6.98
CA ASP A 19 2.19 12.78 -7.54
C ASP A 19 3.25 13.37 -6.61
N ASP A 20 4.12 14.23 -7.15
CA ASP A 20 5.07 15.06 -6.39
C ASP A 20 6.07 14.30 -5.49
N CYS A 21 6.45 13.07 -5.85
CA CYS A 21 7.40 12.28 -5.08
C CYS A 21 8.86 12.79 -5.14
N ASN A 22 9.15 13.75 -6.02
CA ASN A 22 10.50 14.30 -6.23
C ASN A 22 10.77 15.58 -5.42
N THR A 23 9.86 16.02 -4.55
CA THR A 23 10.13 17.21 -3.73
C THR A 23 11.19 16.90 -2.67
N PRO A 24 12.32 17.64 -2.63
CA PRO A 24 13.28 17.47 -1.56
C PRO A 24 12.68 17.94 -0.24
N ASP A 25 12.67 17.03 0.73
CA ASP A 25 12.60 17.30 2.18
C ASP A 25 11.30 17.91 2.71
N LYS A 26 10.20 17.72 1.97
CA LYS A 26 8.84 17.90 2.51
C LYS A 26 8.29 16.56 2.98
N ASP A 27 7.69 16.59 4.17
CA ASP A 27 6.82 15.52 4.61
C ASP A 27 5.53 15.62 3.80
N ILE A 28 5.22 14.57 3.04
CA ILE A 28 4.01 14.51 2.22
C ILE A 28 3.20 13.29 2.64
N ASP A 29 1.91 13.54 2.85
CA ASP A 29 0.91 12.55 3.17
C ASP A 29 -0.10 12.40 2.04
N TRP A 30 -0.37 11.16 1.65
CA TRP A 30 -1.46 10.80 0.75
C TRP A 30 -2.43 9.85 1.43
N MET A 31 -3.69 9.94 1.04
CA MET A 31 -4.73 9.01 1.47
C MET A 31 -5.62 8.65 0.29
N ARG A 32 -5.92 7.36 0.13
CA ARG A 32 -6.82 6.88 -0.92
C ARG A 32 -7.74 5.78 -0.41
N ALA A 33 -9.03 5.87 -0.72
CA ALA A 33 -9.97 4.78 -0.50
C ALA A 33 -9.80 3.68 -1.56
N ILE A 34 -9.86 2.42 -1.14
CA ILE A 34 -9.78 1.23 -2.00
C ILE A 34 -10.99 0.35 -1.67
N PHE A 35 -11.81 0.09 -2.67
CA PHE A 35 -12.97 -0.80 -2.59
C PHE A 35 -12.61 -2.11 -3.28
N CYS A 36 -12.43 -3.19 -2.52
CA CYS A 36 -12.13 -4.50 -3.10
C CYS A 36 -12.57 -5.63 -2.18
N MET A 37 -12.83 -6.81 -2.75
CA MET A 37 -13.17 -8.03 -1.99
C MET A 37 -14.40 -7.87 -1.08
N GLY A 38 -15.31 -6.95 -1.43
CA GLY A 38 -16.50 -6.62 -0.64
C GLY A 38 -16.23 -5.77 0.61
N GLU A 39 -15.02 -5.22 0.76
CA GLU A 39 -14.59 -4.45 1.93
C GLU A 39 -14.07 -3.07 1.50
N ILE A 40 -13.93 -2.17 2.48
CA ILE A 40 -13.39 -0.83 2.31
C ILE A 40 -12.04 -0.74 3.02
N PHE A 41 -11.04 -0.22 2.32
CA PHE A 41 -9.73 0.06 2.86
C PHE A 41 -9.32 1.50 2.60
N PHE A 42 -8.49 2.06 3.46
CA PHE A 42 -7.74 3.29 3.22
C PHE A 42 -6.26 2.98 3.11
N MET A 43 -5.64 3.38 2.00
CA MET A 43 -4.20 3.40 1.87
C MET A 43 -3.69 4.75 2.33
N ASN A 44 -2.98 4.78 3.44
CA ASN A 44 -2.26 5.96 3.93
C ASN A 44 -0.79 5.83 3.57
N ILE A 45 -0.23 6.89 2.98
CA ILE A 45 1.14 6.89 2.50
C ILE A 45 1.82 8.14 3.02
N ARG A 46 3.01 7.97 3.60
CA ARG A 46 3.84 9.08 4.10
C ARG A 46 5.24 9.00 3.53
N ALA A 47 5.68 10.05 2.85
CA ALA A 47 7.10 10.26 2.53
C ALA A 47 7.69 11.22 3.57
N ALA A 48 8.53 10.71 4.46
CA ALA A 48 9.18 11.45 5.55
C ALA A 48 10.44 10.70 6.02
N ASP A 49 11.40 11.37 6.66
CA ASP A 49 12.60 10.73 7.25
C ASP A 49 13.42 9.86 6.26
N ARG A 50 13.52 10.28 5.00
CA ARG A 50 14.17 9.49 3.93
C ARG A 50 13.54 8.10 3.76
N LYS A 51 12.25 7.95 4.05
CA LYS A 51 11.46 6.74 3.85
C LYS A 51 10.12 7.10 3.22
N ILE A 52 9.58 6.16 2.45
CA ILE A 52 8.16 6.16 2.09
C ILE A 52 7.50 4.96 2.77
N ARG A 53 6.40 5.22 3.46
CA ARG A 53 5.65 4.25 4.27
C ARG A 53 4.26 4.11 3.68
N PHE A 54 3.80 2.87 3.51
CA PHE A 54 2.48 2.53 3.00
C PHE A 54 1.75 1.74 4.08
N CYS A 55 0.56 2.19 4.49
CA CYS A 55 -0.27 1.52 5.47
C CYS A 55 -1.68 1.31 4.91
N LEU A 56 -2.04 0.05 4.66
CA LEU A 56 -3.41 -0.32 4.34
C LEU A 56 -4.21 -0.47 5.63
N ARG A 57 -5.26 0.33 5.78
CA ARG A 57 -6.18 0.32 6.92
C ARG A 57 -7.55 -0.20 6.50
N HIS A 58 -8.07 -1.19 7.20
CA HIS A 58 -9.38 -1.79 6.92
C HIS A 58 -10.50 -1.12 7.72
N VAL A 59 -11.57 -0.75 7.03
CA VAL A 59 -12.79 -0.18 7.61
C VAL A 59 -13.78 -1.31 7.86
N GLY A 60 -13.84 -1.80 9.09
CA GLY A 60 -14.71 -2.89 9.47
C GLY A 60 -14.44 -3.34 10.90
N LEU A 61 -14.81 -4.57 11.24
CA LEU A 61 -14.57 -5.09 12.59
C LEU A 61 -13.08 -5.36 12.81
N ARG A 62 -12.56 -4.97 13.99
CA ARG A 62 -11.13 -5.09 14.32
C ARG A 62 -10.58 -6.50 14.11
N TYR A 63 -11.33 -7.52 14.52
CA TYR A 63 -10.91 -8.92 14.35
C TYR A 63 -10.88 -9.37 12.88
N LYS A 64 -11.69 -8.77 11.99
CA LYS A 64 -11.66 -9.08 10.55
C LYS A 64 -10.43 -8.52 9.85
N THR A 65 -9.90 -7.40 10.34
CA THR A 65 -8.70 -6.73 9.80
C THR A 65 -7.50 -7.67 9.73
N LEU A 66 -7.32 -8.52 10.75
CA LEU A 66 -6.21 -9.47 10.81
C LEU A 66 -6.26 -10.52 9.70
N ASN A 67 -7.39 -10.66 9.00
CA ASN A 67 -7.53 -11.58 7.87
C ASN A 67 -6.98 -11.01 6.56
N TYR A 68 -6.48 -9.77 6.53
CA TYR A 68 -6.00 -9.14 5.30
C TYR A 68 -4.51 -8.80 5.39
N LYS A 69 -3.78 -9.18 4.34
CA LYS A 69 -2.40 -8.77 4.09
C LYS A 69 -2.31 -8.03 2.76
N TYR A 70 -1.27 -7.25 2.61
CA TYR A 70 -1.00 -6.56 1.36
C TYR A 70 0.48 -6.60 0.99
N LYS A 71 0.72 -6.52 -0.32
CA LYS A 71 2.02 -6.30 -0.95
C LYS A 71 1.97 -4.96 -1.67
N ILE A 72 2.99 -4.14 -1.46
CA ILE A 72 3.28 -2.99 -2.30
C ILE A 72 4.42 -3.37 -3.23
N SER A 73 4.24 -3.15 -4.53
CA SER A 73 5.31 -3.28 -5.53
C SER A 73 5.54 -1.93 -6.19
N ILE A 74 6.80 -1.52 -6.33
CA ILE A 74 7.17 -0.33 -7.10
C ILE A 74 8.04 -0.83 -8.25
N THR A 75 7.65 -0.53 -9.48
CA THR A 75 8.27 -1.06 -10.70
C THR A 75 8.77 0.09 -11.56
N LYS A 76 9.96 -0.07 -12.16
CA LYS A 76 10.48 0.94 -13.10
C LYS A 76 9.57 1.03 -14.32
N ALA A 77 9.47 2.22 -14.93
CA ALA A 77 8.66 2.44 -16.12
C ALA A 77 9.04 1.52 -17.31
N ASN A 78 10.32 1.13 -17.41
CA ASN A 78 10.82 0.22 -18.43
C ASN A 78 10.73 -1.27 -18.05
N GLY A 79 10.12 -1.62 -16.92
CA GLY A 79 9.99 -3.00 -16.42
C GLY A 79 11.29 -3.64 -15.91
N SER A 80 12.44 -2.96 -15.99
CA SER A 80 13.77 -3.54 -15.70
C SER A 80 14.07 -3.84 -14.23
N GLY A 81 13.13 -3.58 -13.33
CA GLY A 81 13.30 -3.86 -11.91
C GLY A 81 12.05 -3.52 -11.12
N SER A 82 11.90 -4.22 -9.98
CA SER A 82 10.87 -3.93 -9.00
C SER A 82 11.42 -4.10 -7.58
N ILE A 83 10.91 -3.30 -6.66
CA ILE A 83 11.04 -3.52 -5.22
C ILE A 83 9.67 -3.85 -4.66
N SER A 84 9.62 -4.65 -3.59
CA SER A 84 8.36 -5.00 -2.95
C SER A 84 8.50 -5.06 -1.45
N ALA A 85 7.42 -4.73 -0.75
CA ALA A 85 7.30 -4.85 0.69
C ALA A 85 5.92 -5.41 1.05
N TYR A 86 5.85 -6.21 2.11
CA TYR A 86 4.63 -6.88 2.57
C TYR A 86 4.28 -6.39 3.97
N SER A 87 2.99 -6.33 4.28
CA SER A 87 2.54 -6.13 5.66
C SER A 87 1.10 -6.62 5.85
N THR A 88 0.64 -6.60 7.09
CA THR A 88 -0.76 -6.87 7.45
C THR A 88 -1.55 -5.58 7.49
N SER A 89 -2.83 -5.64 7.10
CA SER A 89 -3.70 -4.48 7.20
C SER A 89 -3.87 -4.07 8.67
N LYS A 90 -4.10 -2.78 8.91
CA LYS A 90 -4.33 -2.23 10.26
C LYS A 90 -5.78 -1.83 10.42
N TYR A 91 -6.26 -1.79 11.65
CA TYR A 91 -7.63 -1.36 11.89
C TYR A 91 -7.71 0.15 11.65
N PHE A 92 -8.76 0.64 11.00
CA PHE A 92 -8.86 2.05 10.60
C PHE A 92 -8.74 3.03 11.78
N LEU A 93 -9.24 2.67 12.96
CA LEU A 93 -9.13 3.49 14.17
C LEU A 93 -7.77 3.39 14.87
N CYS A 94 -6.82 2.58 14.38
CA CYS A 94 -5.46 2.61 14.90
C CYS A 94 -4.77 3.91 14.49
N ASP A 95 -3.99 4.46 15.43
CA ASP A 95 -3.15 5.64 15.20
C ASP A 95 -2.11 5.36 14.11
N VAL A 96 -2.27 6.06 12.98
CA VAL A 96 -1.41 5.93 11.81
C VAL A 96 -0.02 6.50 12.05
N ASP A 97 0.11 7.54 12.89
CA ASP A 97 1.39 8.14 13.21
C ASP A 97 2.24 7.18 14.04
N ASN A 98 1.63 6.50 15.01
CA ASN A 98 2.32 5.45 15.75
C ASN A 98 2.74 4.28 14.83
N ILE A 99 1.87 3.85 13.91
CA ILE A 99 2.20 2.81 12.93
C ILE A 99 3.42 3.22 12.08
N PHE A 100 3.49 4.48 11.64
CA PHE A 100 4.59 5.00 10.84
C PHE A 100 5.88 5.16 11.64
N ARG A 101 5.80 5.68 12.86
CA ARG A 101 6.94 5.83 13.78
C ARG A 101 7.62 4.49 14.06
N GLU A 102 6.81 3.46 14.35
CA GLU A 102 7.30 2.11 14.67
C GLU A 102 7.62 1.27 13.42
N ASN A 103 7.43 1.81 12.21
CA ASN A 103 7.58 1.10 10.94
C ASN A 103 6.76 -0.21 10.87
N LYS A 104 5.57 -0.25 11.49
CA LYS A 104 4.68 -1.43 11.51
C LYS A 104 3.86 -1.58 10.21
N CYS A 105 4.43 -1.20 9.08
CA CYS A 105 3.79 -1.16 7.76
C CYS A 105 4.82 -1.42 6.64
N ALA A 106 4.42 -1.34 5.37
CA ALA A 106 5.37 -1.50 4.27
C ALA A 106 6.23 -0.24 4.12
N VAL A 107 7.56 -0.39 4.11
CA VAL A 107 8.50 0.74 4.12
C VAL A 107 9.57 0.56 3.04
N PHE A 108 9.87 1.64 2.32
CA PHE A 108 11.00 1.71 1.40
C PHE A 108 11.89 2.91 1.74
N GLY A 109 13.21 2.69 1.81
CA GLY A 109 14.17 3.78 1.99
C GLY A 109 14.29 4.65 0.73
N LYS A 110 14.55 5.95 0.89
CA LYS A 110 14.75 6.95 -0.18
C LYS A 110 15.82 6.52 -1.18
N LYS A 111 16.89 5.89 -0.69
CA LYS A 111 17.95 5.32 -1.55
C LYS A 111 17.46 4.24 -2.52
N TYR A 112 16.30 3.63 -2.26
CA TYR A 112 15.71 2.62 -3.11
C TYR A 112 14.59 3.18 -3.98
N TYR A 113 13.55 3.80 -3.38
CA TYR A 113 12.37 4.21 -4.17
C TYR A 113 12.65 5.39 -5.12
N LYS A 114 13.67 6.22 -4.85
CA LYS A 114 14.01 7.36 -5.73
C LYS A 114 14.39 6.90 -7.15
N TRP A 115 14.98 5.72 -7.31
CA TRP A 115 15.32 5.14 -8.62
C TRP A 115 14.10 4.70 -9.44
N TYR A 116 12.91 4.75 -8.84
CA TYR A 116 11.65 4.36 -9.45
C TYR A 116 10.73 5.55 -9.72
N ILE A 117 11.11 6.75 -9.26
CA ILE A 117 10.39 7.98 -9.61
C ILE A 117 10.60 8.25 -11.10
N ARG A 118 9.51 8.52 -11.80
CA ARG A 118 9.50 8.86 -13.23
C ARG A 118 10.00 10.30 -13.45
N LYS A 119 10.23 10.65 -14.72
CA LYS A 119 10.74 11.97 -15.11
C LYS A 119 9.79 13.12 -14.76
N ASP A 120 8.50 12.84 -14.72
CA ASP A 120 7.43 13.76 -14.31
C ASP A 120 7.38 13.98 -12.77
N GLY A 121 8.18 13.25 -12.00
CA GLY A 121 8.17 13.32 -10.54
C GLY A 121 7.21 12.33 -9.87
N ASN A 122 6.48 11.53 -10.66
CA ASN A 122 5.47 10.61 -10.14
C ASN A 122 6.05 9.23 -9.81
N LEU A 123 5.45 8.56 -8.83
CA LEU A 123 5.79 7.20 -8.42
C LEU A 123 4.61 6.26 -8.65
N GLN A 124 4.76 5.35 -9.61
CA GLN A 124 3.78 4.29 -9.82
C GLN A 124 4.03 3.13 -8.85
N TYR A 125 2.96 2.63 -8.25
CA TYR A 125 3.00 1.47 -7.37
C TYR A 125 1.79 0.56 -7.58
N GLU A 126 1.96 -0.70 -7.24
CA GLU A 126 0.93 -1.72 -7.28
C GLU A 126 0.61 -2.16 -5.85
N VAL A 127 -0.67 -2.22 -5.52
CA VAL A 127 -1.17 -2.78 -4.26
C VAL A 127 -1.85 -4.11 -4.57
N HIS A 128 -1.36 -5.18 -3.97
CA HIS A 128 -2.03 -6.47 -3.97
C HIS A 128 -2.53 -6.78 -2.56
N ILE A 129 -3.84 -6.78 -2.38
CA ILE A 129 -4.55 -7.11 -1.14
C ILE A 129 -5.02 -8.56 -1.24
N SER A 130 -4.81 -9.35 -0.20
CA SER A 130 -5.21 -10.76 -0.17
C SER A 130 -5.66 -11.17 1.22
N ARG A 131 -6.50 -12.21 1.29
CA ARG A 131 -6.83 -12.83 2.57
C ARG A 131 -5.62 -13.64 3.09
N ILE A 132 -5.42 -13.64 4.40
CA ILE A 132 -4.53 -14.58 5.07
C ILE A 132 -5.30 -15.91 5.15
N ALA A 133 -4.76 -16.97 4.54
CA ALA A 133 -5.33 -18.30 4.68
C ALA A 133 -5.33 -18.69 6.16
N LYS A 134 -6.48 -19.08 6.70
CA LYS A 134 -6.52 -19.74 8.02
C LYS A 134 -5.84 -21.09 7.85
N MET A 135 -4.72 -21.30 8.55
CA MET A 135 -4.18 -22.63 8.78
C MET A 135 -5.10 -23.41 9.70
#